data_AF-A0A2D8LPR5-F1
#
_entry.id   AF-A0A2D8LPR5-F1
#
_cell.length_a   1.000
_cell.length_b   1.000
_cell.length_c   1.000
_cell.angle_alpha   90.00
_cell.angle_beta   90.00
_cell.angle_gamma   90.00
#
_symmetry.space_group_name_H-M   'P 1'
#
loop_
_entity.id
_entity.type
_entity.pdbx_description
1 polymer ?
#
loop_
_entity_poly.entity_id
_entity_poly.type
_entity_poly.pdbx_seq_one_letter_code
_entity_poly.pdbx_strand_id
1 'polypeptide(L)'
;MSTEIEKVNTIQDSAYKKQLLKSRTKILRILEKELKLVPKNYYRNLWLALGMSVFGIPMGAAFGVALDSMAFLGIGLPIGMVIGMAVGSEMDKKAAKENRQLNIDS
;
A
#
# COMPACT_ATOMS: atom_id res chain seq x y z
N MET A 1 -33.85 14.95 -15.53
CA MET A 1 -33.19 13.75 -14.99
C MET A 1 -31.71 14.09 -14.83
N SER A 2 -31.37 14.89 -13.81
CA SER A 2 -30.01 15.43 -13.59
C SER A 2 -29.87 16.25 -12.31
N THR A 3 -30.98 16.74 -11.72
CA THR A 3 -30.95 17.61 -10.53
C THR A 3 -30.49 16.90 -9.25
N GLU A 4 -30.72 15.59 -9.13
CA GLU A 4 -30.19 14.81 -7.99
C GLU A 4 -28.69 14.55 -8.12
N ILE A 5 -28.18 14.37 -9.34
CA ILE A 5 -26.75 14.13 -9.60
C ILE A 5 -25.96 15.42 -9.33
N GLU A 6 -26.52 16.59 -9.67
CA GLU A 6 -25.93 17.89 -9.34
C GLU A 6 -25.91 18.16 -7.84
N LYS A 7 -26.94 17.76 -7.08
CA LYS A 7 -26.93 17.90 -5.61
C LYS A 7 -25.85 17.05 -4.96
N VAL A 8 -25.61 15.84 -5.45
CA VAL A 8 -24.50 14.97 -4.97
C VAL A 8 -23.14 15.60 -5.30
N ASN A 9 -22.99 16.22 -6.47
CA ASN A 9 -21.75 16.93 -6.84
C ASN A 9 -21.54 18.26 -6.10
N THR A 10 -22.61 18.87 -5.56
CA THR A 10 -22.58 20.15 -4.84
C THR A 10 -22.29 19.97 -3.34
N ILE A 11 -22.40 18.74 -2.80
CA ILE A 11 -21.98 18.46 -1.42
C ILE A 11 -20.45 18.39 -1.39
N GLN A 12 -19.83 19.57 -1.38
CA GLN A 12 -18.44 19.83 -0.99
C GLN A 12 -18.24 19.61 0.52
N ASP A 13 -18.89 18.61 1.10
CA ASP A 13 -18.67 18.31 2.51
C ASP A 13 -17.49 17.35 2.61
N SER A 14 -16.30 17.93 2.74
CA SER A 14 -15.06 17.17 2.94
C SER A 14 -15.18 16.15 4.09
N ALA A 15 -16.08 16.41 5.05
CA ALA A 15 -16.41 15.48 6.12
C ALA A 15 -17.14 14.23 5.60
N TYR A 16 -18.14 14.39 4.73
CA TYR A 16 -18.85 13.27 4.11
C TYR A 16 -17.93 12.41 3.24
N LYS A 17 -17.08 13.05 2.41
CA LYS A 17 -16.08 12.33 1.60
C LYS A 17 -15.09 11.54 2.49
N LYS A 18 -14.61 12.14 3.58
CA LYS A 18 -13.75 11.45 4.57
C LYS A 18 -14.48 10.29 5.23
N GLN A 19 -15.75 10.44 5.58
CA GLN A 19 -16.54 9.38 6.19
C GLN A 19 -16.78 8.21 5.23
N LEU A 20 -17.08 8.50 3.96
CA LEU A 20 -17.21 7.49 2.91
C LEU A 20 -15.91 6.71 2.72
N LEU A 21 -14.76 7.39 2.64
CA LEU A 21 -13.45 6.75 2.54
C LEU A 21 -13.15 5.87 3.76
N LYS A 22 -13.46 6.34 4.98
CA LYS A 22 -13.32 5.55 6.20
C LYS A 22 -14.17 4.27 6.16
N SER A 23 -15.44 4.39 5.76
CA SER A 23 -16.34 3.25 5.63
C SER A 23 -15.83 2.26 4.59
N ARG A 24 -15.37 2.75 3.42
CA ARG A 24 -14.74 1.91 2.38
C ARG A 24 -13.53 1.15 2.94
N THR A 25 -12.59 1.84 3.60
CA THR A 25 -11.42 1.20 4.20
C THR A 25 -11.80 0.17 5.25
N LYS A 26 -12.82 0.43 6.06
CA LYS A 26 -13.32 -0.52 7.06
C LYS A 26 -13.88 -1.79 6.40
N ILE A 27 -14.68 -1.65 5.35
CA ILE A 27 -15.21 -2.79 4.57
C ILE A 27 -14.07 -3.59 3.97
N LEU A 28 -13.12 -2.92 3.29
CA LEU A 28 -11.96 -3.59 2.70
C LEU A 28 -11.14 -4.35 3.75
N ARG A 29 -11.00 -3.81 4.96
CA ARG A 29 -10.29 -4.49 6.06
C ARG A 29 -11.03 -5.73 6.56
N ILE A 30 -12.36 -5.72 6.58
CA ILE A 30 -13.16 -6.90 6.93
C ILE A 30 -12.98 -7.97 5.86
N LEU A 31 -13.11 -7.59 4.58
CA LEU A 31 -12.91 -8.49 3.45
C LEU A 31 -11.49 -9.08 3.40
N GLU A 32 -10.47 -8.29 3.72
CA GLU A 32 -9.08 -8.73 3.83
C GLU A 32 -8.88 -9.72 4.99
N LYS A 33 -9.50 -9.49 6.14
CA LYS A 33 -9.36 -10.39 7.29
C LYS A 33 -10.10 -11.71 7.14
N GLU A 34 -11.35 -11.65 6.70
CA GLU A 34 -12.25 -12.81 6.70
C GLU A 34 -12.10 -13.66 5.43
N LEU A 35 -11.98 -13.00 4.28
CA LEU A 35 -11.97 -13.65 2.97
C LEU A 35 -10.62 -13.54 2.25
N LYS A 36 -9.67 -12.82 2.85
CA LYS A 36 -8.38 -12.46 2.24
C LYS A 36 -8.56 -11.75 0.89
N LEU A 37 -9.67 -11.04 0.69
CA LEU A 37 -9.91 -10.27 -0.52
C LEU A 37 -9.19 -8.92 -0.43
N VAL A 38 -8.38 -8.61 -1.44
CA VAL A 38 -7.57 -7.38 -1.46
C VAL A 38 -7.78 -6.59 -2.75
N PRO A 39 -7.74 -5.25 -2.72
CA PRO A 39 -7.72 -4.43 -3.93
C PRO A 39 -6.46 -4.65 -4.77
N LYS A 40 -6.44 -4.11 -5.98
CA LYS A 40 -5.23 -4.10 -6.82
C LYS A 40 -4.10 -3.30 -6.14
N ASN A 41 -2.88 -3.80 -6.30
CA ASN A 41 -1.63 -3.21 -5.79
C ASN A 41 -1.59 -3.04 -4.25
N TYR A 42 -2.42 -3.75 -3.51
CA TYR A 42 -2.50 -3.62 -2.06
C TYR A 42 -1.18 -4.03 -1.40
N TYR A 43 -0.68 -5.24 -1.70
CA TYR A 43 0.56 -5.73 -1.09
C TYR A 43 1.78 -5.00 -1.61
N ARG A 44 1.80 -4.60 -2.90
CA ARG A 44 2.85 -3.75 -3.46
C ARG A 44 2.97 -2.45 -2.69
N ASN A 45 1.86 -1.74 -2.45
CA ASN A 45 1.87 -0.47 -1.74
C ASN A 45 2.21 -0.65 -0.25
N LEU A 46 1.74 -1.73 0.37
CA LEU A 46 2.09 -2.08 1.75
C LEU A 46 3.59 -2.34 1.89
N TRP A 47 4.16 -3.20 1.05
CA TRP A 47 5.58 -3.54 1.09
C TRP A 47 6.50 -2.45 0.54
N LEU A 48 5.98 -1.51 -0.24
CA LEU A 48 6.72 -0.30 -0.59
C LEU A 48 7.12 0.50 0.66
N ALA A 49 6.15 0.70 1.57
CA ALA A 49 6.39 1.39 2.84
C ALA A 49 7.23 0.53 3.79
N LEU A 50 6.89 -0.75 3.93
CA LEU A 50 7.58 -1.65 4.86
C LEU A 50 9.00 -2.01 4.41
N GLY A 51 9.26 -2.11 3.10
CA GLY A 51 10.54 -2.56 2.56
C GLY A 51 11.70 -1.66 2.95
N MET A 52 11.46 -0.35 3.05
CA MET A 52 12.45 0.60 3.57
C MET A 52 12.83 0.30 5.03
N SER A 53 11.86 -0.04 5.88
CA SER A 53 12.10 -0.31 7.30
C SER A 53 12.63 -1.72 7.56
N VAL A 54 12.10 -2.73 6.87
CA VAL A 54 12.43 -4.15 7.08
C VAL A 54 13.74 -4.52 6.40
N PHE A 55 14.01 -4.01 5.20
CA PHE A 55 15.22 -4.33 4.45
C PHE A 55 16.17 -3.14 4.40
N GLY A 56 15.65 -1.94 4.11
CA GLY A 56 16.49 -0.79 3.80
C GLY A 56 17.31 -0.28 4.96
N ILE A 57 16.70 -0.04 6.13
CA ILE A 57 17.40 0.44 7.33
C ILE A 57 18.46 -0.58 7.79
N PRO A 58 18.15 -1.89 7.95
CA PRO A 58 19.14 -2.87 8.36
C PRO A 58 20.29 -3.03 7.35
N MET A 59 19.99 -3.07 6.03
CA MET A 59 21.03 -3.17 5.01
C MET A 59 21.89 -1.90 4.96
N GLY A 60 21.29 -0.72 5.05
CA GLY A 60 21.99 0.55 5.10
C GLY A 60 22.93 0.64 6.31
N ALA A 61 22.47 0.19 7.49
CA ALA A 61 23.30 0.12 8.68
C ALA A 61 24.45 -0.88 8.52
N ALA A 62 24.18 -2.06 7.96
CA ALA A 62 25.21 -3.07 7.69
C ALA A 62 26.29 -2.53 6.73
N PHE A 63 25.89 -1.87 5.64
CA PHE A 63 26.84 -1.22 4.73
C PHE A 63 27.57 -0.05 5.38
N GLY A 64 26.88 0.74 6.20
CA GLY A 64 27.48 1.85 6.93
C GLY A 64 28.60 1.41 7.88
N VAL A 65 28.41 0.28 8.56
CA VAL A 65 29.45 -0.34 9.40
C VAL A 65 30.55 -0.99 8.56
N ALA A 66 30.19 -1.75 7.53
CA ALA A 66 31.16 -2.48 6.70
C ALA A 66 32.07 -1.57 5.87
N LEU A 67 31.59 -0.38 5.49
CA LEU A 67 32.30 0.60 4.66
C LEU A 67 32.80 1.81 5.46
N ASP A 68 32.73 1.72 6.80
CA ASP A 68 33.14 2.77 7.76
C ASP A 68 32.59 4.17 7.42
N SER A 69 31.36 4.22 6.91
CA SER A 69 30.72 5.46 6.48
C SER A 69 29.21 5.36 6.58
N MET A 70 28.65 6.10 7.53
CA MET A 70 27.20 6.19 7.72
C MET A 70 26.47 6.87 6.56
N ALA A 71 27.19 7.44 5.59
CA ALA A 71 26.60 7.90 4.33
C ALA A 71 25.94 6.74 3.55
N PHE A 72 26.43 5.51 3.70
CA PHE A 72 25.85 4.32 3.08
C PHE A 72 24.53 3.87 3.68
N LEU A 73 24.14 4.41 4.84
CA LEU A 73 22.81 4.18 5.41
C LEU A 73 21.70 4.63 4.45
N GLY A 74 21.93 5.76 3.74
CA GLY A 74 20.99 6.29 2.75
C GLY A 74 20.78 5.38 1.53
N ILE A 75 21.79 4.56 1.16
CA ILE A 75 21.68 3.62 0.03
C ILE A 75 20.77 2.43 0.36
N GLY A 76 20.69 2.07 1.64
CA GLY A 76 19.79 1.01 2.10
C GLY A 76 18.33 1.28 1.75
N LEU A 77 17.87 2.53 1.85
CA LEU A 77 16.45 2.89 1.63
C LEU A 77 15.97 2.57 0.19
N PRO A 78 16.63 3.01 -0.90
CA PRO A 78 16.27 2.60 -2.26
C PRO A 78 16.31 1.09 -2.47
N ILE A 79 17.32 0.40 -1.91
CA ILE A 79 17.43 -1.06 -2.05
C ILE A 79 16.24 -1.76 -1.37
N GLY A 80 15.94 -1.37 -0.13
CA GLY A 80 14.83 -1.92 0.62
C GLY A 80 13.47 -1.64 -0.03
N MET A 81 13.32 -0.47 -0.65
CA MET A 81 12.13 -0.12 -1.43
C MET A 81 11.97 -1.05 -2.65
N VAL A 82 13.04 -1.30 -3.42
CA VAL A 82 13.00 -2.21 -4.58
C VAL A 82 12.67 -3.64 -4.16
N ILE A 83 13.32 -4.15 -3.11
CA ILE A 83 13.04 -5.49 -2.58
C ILE A 83 11.58 -5.57 -2.08
N GLY A 84 11.13 -4.57 -1.32
CA GLY A 84 9.75 -4.48 -0.86
C GLY A 84 8.75 -4.50 -2.01
N MET A 85 8.97 -3.71 -3.07
CA MET A 85 8.11 -3.71 -4.26
C MET A 85 8.05 -5.07 -4.93
N ALA A 86 9.18 -5.78 -5.05
CA ALA A 86 9.22 -7.11 -5.64
C ALA A 86 8.38 -8.11 -4.83
N VAL A 87 8.61 -8.18 -3.51
CA VAL A 87 7.87 -9.05 -2.59
C VAL A 87 6.37 -8.72 -2.62
N GLY A 88 6.00 -7.45 -2.51
CA GLY A 88 4.61 -7.01 -2.55
C GLY A 88 3.93 -7.33 -3.89
N SER A 89 4.65 -7.18 -5.00
CA SER A 89 4.13 -7.51 -6.34
C SER A 89 3.89 -9.00 -6.52
N GLU A 90 4.75 -9.86 -5.94
CA GLU A 90 4.53 -11.31 -5.96
C GLU A 90 3.29 -11.71 -5.13
N MET A 91 3.09 -11.06 -3.98
CA MET A 91 1.89 -11.29 -3.17
C MET A 91 0.61 -10.85 -3.88
N ASP A 92 0.63 -9.71 -4.58
CA ASP A 92 -0.49 -9.28 -5.42
C ASP A 92 -0.75 -10.26 -6.58
N LYS A 93 0.29 -10.76 -7.24
CA LYS A 93 0.16 -11.81 -8.28
C LYS A 93 -0.45 -13.09 -7.71
N LYS A 94 -0.08 -13.48 -6.49
CA LYS A 94 -0.65 -14.65 -5.81
C LYS A 94 -2.13 -14.43 -5.49
N ALA A 95 -2.50 -13.26 -4.96
CA ALA A 95 -3.91 -12.93 -4.71
C ALA A 95 -4.74 -12.94 -6.00
N ALA A 96 -4.19 -12.46 -7.12
CA ALA A 96 -4.83 -12.52 -8.42
C ALA A 96 -5.06 -13.97 -8.89
N LYS A 97 -4.03 -14.83 -8.80
CA LYS A 97 -4.10 -16.26 -9.16
C LYS A 97 -5.13 -17.03 -8.33
N GLU A 98 -5.28 -16.67 -7.07
CA GLU A 98 -6.24 -17.27 -6.15
C GLU A 98 -7.66 -16.67 -6.27
N ASN A 99 -7.91 -15.81 -7.26
CA ASN A 99 -9.18 -15.08 -7.44
C ASN A 99 -9.60 -14.26 -6.20
N ARG A 100 -8.61 -13.81 -5.42
CA ARG A 100 -8.81 -12.99 -4.22
C ARG A 100 -8.55 -11.49 -4.45
N GLN A 101 -8.33 -11.08 -5.70
CA GLN A 101 -8.05 -9.68 -6.02
C GLN A 101 -9.31 -8.98 -6.56
N LEU A 102 -9.74 -7.93 -5.86
CA LEU A 102 -10.87 -7.10 -6.28
C LEU A 102 -10.44 -6.17 -7.41
N ASN A 103 -11.30 -5.97 -8.41
CA ASN A 103 -11.04 -5.04 -9.52
C ASN A 103 -11.32 -3.57 -9.13
N ILE A 104 -10.65 -3.11 -8.09
CA ILE A 104 -10.68 -1.73 -7.60
C ILE A 104 -9.27 -1.34 -7.15
N ASP A 105 -8.93 -0.07 -7.31
CA ASP A 105 -7.65 0.45 -6.83
C ASP A 105 -7.68 0.68 -5.32
N SER A 106 -6.54 0.44 -4.66
CA SER A 106 -6.40 0.64 -3.21
C SER A 106 -6.61 2.10 -2.82
#